data_AF-A0A2W7LUB0-F1
#
_entry.id   AF-A0A2W7LUB0-F1
#
_cell.length_a   1.000
_cell.length_b   1.000
_cell.length_c   1.000
_cell.angle_alpha   90.00
_cell.angle_beta   90.00
_cell.angle_gamma   90.00
#
_symmetry.space_group_name_H-M   'P 1'
#
loop_
_entity.id
_entity.type
_entity.pdbx_description
1 polymer ?
#
loop_
_entity_poly.entity_id
_entity_poly.type
_entity_poly.pdbx_seq_one_letter_code
_entity_poly.pdbx_strand_id
1 'polypeptide(L)'
;MSGIIYPRHKVFLAFFLCPLVLGFIAGIIRTVAVVAELVNNPKLLGSVRGIELLLMPFLTPLFIQLAYFLPFLGYALAIALIKVKKTPRNCMVVSFFGGCITTLWVLLFISNVVQNIKGAQYSDYVIELLILFVASMATCWLTAYFFLPEGSYVED
;
A
#
# COMPACT_ATOMS: atom_id res chain seq x y z
N MET A 1 13.08 -4.47 36.57
CA MET A 1 12.88 -4.56 35.11
C MET A 1 11.69 -3.68 34.75
N SER A 2 11.92 -2.51 34.15
CA SER A 2 10.81 -1.67 33.65
C SER A 2 10.29 -2.30 32.36
N GLY A 3 9.12 -2.94 32.41
CA GLY A 3 8.42 -3.36 31.22
C GLY A 3 8.06 -2.15 30.37
N ILE A 4 8.51 -2.13 29.12
CA ILE A 4 7.99 -1.17 28.15
C ILE A 4 6.58 -1.66 27.78
N ILE A 5 5.60 -0.75 27.75
CA ILE A 5 4.23 -1.05 27.28
C ILE A 5 4.25 -1.10 25.76
N TYR A 6 3.62 -2.11 25.14
CA TYR A 6 3.60 -2.22 23.69
C TYR A 6 2.87 -1.03 23.05
N PRO A 7 3.50 -0.26 22.14
CA PRO A 7 2.91 0.95 21.56
C PRO A 7 1.87 0.63 20.48
N ARG A 8 0.75 0.00 20.87
CA ARG A 8 -0.32 -0.50 19.97
C ARG A 8 -0.79 0.55 18.97
N HIS A 9 -1.06 1.78 19.43
CA HIS A 9 -1.54 2.86 18.57
C HIS A 9 -0.52 3.29 17.51
N LYS A 10 0.77 3.35 17.85
CA LYS A 10 1.82 3.73 16.89
C LYS A 10 1.99 2.67 15.82
N VAL A 11 2.02 1.39 16.23
CA VAL A 11 2.11 0.26 15.30
C VAL A 11 0.88 0.22 14.39
N PHE A 12 -0.32 0.33 14.97
CA PHE A 12 -1.56 0.38 14.20
C PHE A 12 -1.55 1.48 13.15
N LEU A 13 -1.24 2.74 13.53
CA LEU A 13 -1.21 3.85 12.59
C LEU A 13 -0.17 3.67 11.48
N ALA A 14 1.01 3.14 11.82
CA ALA A 14 2.07 2.90 10.84
C ALA A 14 1.64 1.91 9.75
N PHE A 15 1.04 0.78 10.15
CA PHE A 15 0.55 -0.21 9.18
C PHE A 15 -0.71 0.27 8.46
N PHE A 16 -1.62 0.95 9.15
CA PHE A 16 -2.84 1.47 8.55
C PHE A 16 -2.57 2.51 7.46
N LEU A 17 -1.56 3.38 7.66
CA LEU A 17 -1.15 4.41 6.70
C LEU A 17 -0.14 3.91 5.66
N CYS A 18 0.23 2.63 5.69
CA CYS A 18 1.17 2.05 4.72
C CYS A 18 0.73 2.23 3.25
N PRO A 19 -0.56 2.05 2.88
CA PRO A 19 -1.02 2.28 1.50
C PRO A 19 -0.88 3.74 1.06
N LEU A 20 -0.96 4.69 1.99
CA LEU A 20 -0.81 6.12 1.71
C LEU A 20 0.60 6.42 1.17
N VAL A 21 1.64 5.84 1.78
CA VAL A 21 3.03 6.01 1.32
C VAL A 21 3.21 5.43 -0.08
N LEU A 22 2.70 4.22 -0.31
CA LEU A 22 2.75 3.58 -1.62
C LEU A 22 2.00 4.40 -2.68
N GLY A 23 0.83 4.94 -2.32
CA GLY A 23 0.04 5.77 -3.21
C GLY A 23 0.64 7.14 -3.49
N PHE A 24 1.42 7.70 -2.55
CA PHE A 24 2.16 8.93 -2.78
C PHE A 24 3.28 8.71 -3.80
N ILE A 25 4.05 7.62 -3.65
CA ILE A 25 5.08 7.23 -4.61
C ILE A 25 4.48 6.99 -5.99
N ALA A 26 3.38 6.23 -6.07
CA ALA A 26 2.67 5.99 -7.33
C ALA A 26 2.15 7.30 -7.96
N GLY A 27 1.62 8.22 -7.14
CA GLY A 27 1.19 9.54 -7.58
C GLY A 27 2.32 10.38 -8.17
N ILE A 28 3.49 10.39 -7.55
CA ILE A 28 4.68 11.07 -8.09
C ILE A 28 5.09 10.46 -9.44
N ILE A 29 5.24 9.13 -9.51
CA ILE A 29 5.66 8.44 -10.73
C ILE A 29 4.69 8.76 -11.88
N ARG A 30 3.38 8.70 -11.61
CA ARG A 30 2.35 9.03 -12.60
C ARG A 30 2.43 10.49 -13.05
N THR A 31 2.65 11.42 -12.13
CA THR A 31 2.79 12.84 -12.45
C THR A 31 4.01 13.08 -13.35
N VAL A 32 5.16 12.47 -13.02
CA VAL A 32 6.38 12.56 -13.83
C VAL A 32 6.18 11.95 -15.22
N ALA A 33 5.53 10.78 -15.31
CA ALA A 33 5.24 10.13 -16.58
C ALA A 33 4.37 11.01 -17.48
N VAL A 34 3.29 11.58 -16.94
CA VAL A 34 2.41 12.46 -17.73
C VAL A 34 3.10 13.77 -18.10
N VAL A 35 3.93 14.34 -17.22
CA VAL A 35 4.75 15.52 -17.56
C VAL A 35 5.72 15.20 -18.69
N ALA A 36 6.41 14.05 -18.64
CA ALA A 36 7.32 13.62 -19.70
C ALA A 36 6.58 13.41 -21.04
N GLU A 37 5.39 12.82 -21.01
CA GLU A 37 4.54 12.67 -22.20
C GLU A 37 4.08 14.03 -22.76
N LEU A 38 3.73 15.00 -21.90
CA LEU A 38 3.37 16.36 -22.29
C LEU A 38 4.53 17.10 -22.95
N VAL A 39 5.74 16.95 -22.43
CA VAL A 39 6.95 17.55 -23.00
C VAL A 39 7.26 16.96 -24.38
N ASN A 40 7.08 15.65 -24.55
CA ASN A 40 7.29 14.97 -25.82
C ASN A 40 6.15 15.19 -26.83
N ASN A 41 4.94 15.53 -26.38
CA ASN A 41 3.75 15.74 -27.21
C ASN A 41 2.99 17.02 -26.81
N PRO A 42 3.52 18.22 -27.14
CA PRO A 42 2.97 19.50 -26.70
C PRO A 42 1.55 19.79 -27.23
N LYS A 43 1.06 19.05 -28.23
CA LYS A 43 -0.35 19.13 -28.68
C LYS A 43 -1.36 18.68 -27.62
N LEU A 44 -0.93 17.97 -26.57
CA LEU A 44 -1.77 17.57 -25.44
C LEU A 44 -1.93 18.66 -24.36
N LEU A 45 -1.10 19.71 -24.36
CA LEU A 45 -1.18 20.80 -23.38
C LEU A 45 -2.53 21.55 -23.40
N GLY A 46 -3.23 21.54 -24.54
CA GLY A 46 -4.56 22.15 -24.67
C GLY A 46 -5.71 21.30 -24.15
N SER A 47 -5.52 19.98 -23.95
CA SER A 47 -6.57 19.05 -23.51
C SER A 47 -6.45 18.61 -22.05
N VAL A 48 -5.27 18.78 -21.44
CA VAL A 48 -5.05 18.36 -20.05
C VAL A 48 -5.36 19.51 -19.09
N ARG A 49 -6.33 19.30 -18.19
CA ARG A 49 -6.61 20.19 -17.05
C ARG A 49 -5.36 20.24 -16.15
N GLY A 50 -4.43 21.17 -16.41
CA GLY A 50 -3.14 21.24 -15.72
C GLY A 50 -3.22 21.27 -14.18
N ILE A 51 -4.33 21.78 -13.63
CA ILE A 51 -4.60 21.75 -12.18
C ILE A 51 -4.85 20.32 -11.66
N GLU A 52 -5.57 19.47 -12.42
CA GLU A 52 -5.81 18.07 -12.06
C GLU A 52 -4.49 17.29 -12.01
N LEU A 53 -3.57 17.59 -12.94
CA LEU A 53 -2.24 16.95 -12.97
C LEU A 53 -1.38 17.33 -11.76
N LEU A 54 -1.47 18.59 -11.32
CA LEU A 54 -0.73 19.09 -10.15
C LEU A 54 -1.29 18.53 -8.84
N LEU A 55 -2.59 18.18 -8.81
CA LEU A 55 -3.27 17.58 -7.67
C LEU A 55 -3.15 16.04 -7.61
N MET A 56 -2.81 15.36 -8.72
CA MET A 56 -2.63 13.91 -8.77
C MET A 56 -1.74 13.31 -7.66
N PRO A 57 -0.58 13.89 -7.28
CA PRO A 57 0.28 13.29 -6.25
C PRO A 57 -0.35 13.36 -4.85
N PHE A 58 -1.33 14.24 -4.62
CA PHE A 58 -2.06 14.35 -3.36
C PHE A 58 -3.36 13.54 -3.36
N LEU A 59 -4.05 13.48 -4.50
CA LEU A 59 -5.30 12.73 -4.63
C LEU A 59 -5.08 11.22 -4.71
N THR A 60 -4.04 10.79 -5.44
CA THR A 60 -3.70 9.36 -5.61
C THR A 60 -3.49 8.62 -4.28
N PRO A 61 -2.69 9.12 -3.31
CA PRO A 61 -2.56 8.46 -2.02
C PRO A 61 -3.86 8.38 -1.23
N LEU A 62 -4.73 9.40 -1.31
CA LEU A 62 -6.02 9.37 -0.64
C LEU A 62 -6.96 8.33 -1.26
N PHE A 63 -7.00 8.24 -2.59
CA PHE A 63 -7.79 7.22 -3.27
C PHE A 63 -7.28 5.81 -2.97
N ILE A 64 -5.97 5.61 -2.95
CA ILE A 64 -5.37 4.32 -2.59
C ILE A 64 -5.67 3.98 -1.13
N GLN A 65 -5.52 4.92 -0.20
CA GLN A 65 -5.87 4.69 1.20
C GLN A 65 -7.35 4.32 1.37
N LEU A 66 -8.25 4.97 0.62
CA LEU A 66 -9.68 4.66 0.64
C LEU A 66 -9.96 3.27 0.05
N ALA A 67 -9.37 2.94 -1.09
CA ALA A 67 -9.54 1.64 -1.76
C ALA A 67 -9.02 0.46 -0.93
N TYR A 68 -7.96 0.68 -0.17
CA TYR A 68 -7.34 -0.30 0.71
C TYR A 68 -7.70 -0.11 2.18
N PHE A 69 -8.70 0.73 2.49
CA PHE A 69 -9.07 1.04 3.86
C PHE A 69 -9.42 -0.22 4.65
N LEU A 70 -10.33 -1.04 4.12
CA LEU A 70 -10.82 -2.25 4.79
C LEU A 70 -9.71 -3.31 5.00
N PRO A 71 -8.94 -3.73 3.97
CA PRO A 71 -7.91 -4.75 4.15
C PRO A 71 -6.80 -4.28 5.11
N PHE A 72 -6.36 -3.03 5.00
CA PHE A 72 -5.28 -2.52 5.86
C PHE A 72 -5.76 -2.16 7.28
N LEU A 73 -7.04 -1.84 7.47
CA LEU A 73 -7.63 -1.71 8.80
C LEU A 73 -7.57 -3.04 9.55
N GLY A 74 -8.05 -4.13 8.93
CA GLY A 74 -8.02 -5.46 9.53
C GLY A 74 -6.59 -5.95 9.78
N TYR A 75 -5.71 -5.76 8.81
CA TYR A 75 -4.31 -6.13 8.91
C TYR A 75 -3.55 -5.37 10.01
N ALA A 76 -3.67 -4.04 10.05
CA ALA A 76 -3.02 -3.22 11.07
C ALA A 76 -3.53 -3.54 12.49
N LEU A 77 -4.84 -3.79 12.61
CA LEU A 77 -5.46 -4.18 13.87
C LEU A 77 -4.94 -5.55 14.33
N ALA A 78 -4.83 -6.53 13.43
CA ALA A 78 -4.26 -7.84 13.75
C ALA A 78 -2.82 -7.74 14.27
N ILE A 79 -1.95 -6.96 13.61
CA ILE A 79 -0.57 -6.77 14.06
C ILE A 79 -0.52 -6.13 15.44
N ALA A 80 -1.34 -5.10 15.68
CA ALA A 80 -1.38 -4.39 16.95
C ALA A 80 -1.92 -5.27 18.10
N LEU A 81 -2.89 -6.15 17.83
CA LEU A 81 -3.45 -7.08 18.81
C LEU A 81 -2.51 -8.26 19.12
N ILE A 82 -1.85 -8.81 18.10
CA ILE A 82 -0.89 -9.92 18.27
C ILE A 82 0.42 -9.44 18.94
N LYS A 83 0.61 -8.12 19.07
CA LYS A 83 1.80 -7.49 19.69
C LYS A 83 3.09 -7.97 19.01
N VAL A 84 3.12 -7.95 17.68
CA VAL A 84 4.26 -8.44 16.91
C VAL A 84 5.54 -7.69 17.32
N LYS A 85 6.59 -8.45 17.66
CA LYS A 85 7.91 -7.92 18.03
C LYS A 85 8.79 -7.71 16.81
N LYS A 86 9.66 -6.71 16.83
CA LYS A 86 10.67 -6.51 15.78
C LYS A 86 11.72 -7.63 15.84
N THR A 87 11.60 -8.57 14.92
CA THR A 87 12.62 -9.58 14.61
C THR A 87 12.69 -9.71 13.09
N PRO A 88 13.84 -10.08 12.49
CA PRO A 88 13.94 -10.20 11.04
C PRO A 88 12.91 -11.19 10.47
N ARG A 89 12.66 -12.29 11.18
CA ARG A 89 11.62 -13.26 10.83
C ARG A 89 10.22 -12.64 10.86
N ASN A 90 9.86 -11.92 11.93
CA ASN A 90 8.54 -11.30 12.02
C ASN A 90 8.35 -10.20 10.98
N CYS A 91 9.37 -9.38 10.70
CA CYS A 91 9.30 -8.38 9.64
C CYS A 91 9.04 -9.02 8.27
N MET A 92 9.66 -10.17 7.99
CA MET A 92 9.47 -10.90 6.74
C MET A 92 8.09 -11.58 6.66
N VAL A 93 7.60 -12.13 7.77
CA VAL A 93 6.26 -12.74 7.84
C VAL A 93 5.18 -11.66 7.63
N VAL A 94 5.29 -10.56 8.36
CA VAL A 94 4.39 -9.41 8.24
C VAL A 94 4.42 -8.89 6.79
N SER A 95 5.59 -8.63 6.22
CA SER A 95 5.66 -8.14 4.83
C SER A 95 5.04 -9.08 3.81
N PHE A 96 5.26 -10.39 3.95
CA PHE A 96 4.64 -11.39 3.09
C PHE A 96 3.11 -11.37 3.19
N PHE A 97 2.56 -11.35 4.41
CA PHE A 97 1.12 -11.24 4.62
C PHE A 97 0.54 -9.94 4.07
N GLY A 98 1.24 -8.81 4.23
CA GLY A 98 0.86 -7.54 3.63
C GLY A 98 0.76 -7.65 2.10
N GLY A 99 1.74 -8.28 1.45
CA GLY A 99 1.69 -8.58 0.02
C GLY A 99 0.49 -9.45 -0.37
N CYS A 100 0.28 -10.57 0.33
CA CYS A 100 -0.83 -11.48 0.06
C CYS A 100 -2.20 -10.80 0.21
N ILE A 101 -2.39 -10.00 1.27
CA ILE A 101 -3.65 -9.29 1.52
C ILE A 101 -3.93 -8.31 0.40
N THR A 102 -2.93 -7.52 -0.02
CA THR A 102 -3.06 -6.58 -1.13
C THR A 102 -3.42 -7.29 -2.43
N THR A 103 -2.68 -8.34 -2.80
CA THR A 103 -2.94 -9.10 -4.04
C THR A 103 -4.30 -9.79 -4.01
N LEU A 104 -4.68 -10.39 -2.89
CA LEU A 104 -5.99 -11.02 -2.72
C LEU A 104 -7.13 -10.00 -2.83
N TRP A 105 -6.95 -8.82 -2.23
CA TRP A 105 -7.92 -7.73 -2.32
C TRP A 105 -8.15 -7.28 -3.77
N VAL A 106 -7.07 -7.11 -4.54
CA VAL A 106 -7.18 -6.75 -5.96
C VAL A 106 -7.75 -7.89 -6.80
N LEU A 107 -7.39 -9.14 -6.53
CA LEU A 107 -7.99 -10.30 -7.20
C LEU A 107 -9.50 -10.36 -6.97
N LEU A 108 -9.95 -10.11 -5.73
CA LEU A 108 -11.38 -10.03 -5.42
C LEU A 108 -12.04 -8.87 -6.16
N PHE A 109 -11.38 -7.71 -6.26
CA PHE A 109 -11.88 -6.58 -7.03
C PHE A 109 -12.03 -6.92 -8.53
N ILE A 110 -10.99 -7.50 -9.16
CA ILE A 110 -11.00 -7.94 -10.56
C ILE A 110 -12.12 -8.96 -10.79
N SER A 111 -12.25 -9.95 -9.90
CA SER A 111 -13.27 -10.99 -9.97
C SER A 111 -14.69 -10.40 -9.97
N ASN A 112 -14.98 -9.49 -9.02
CA ASN A 112 -16.33 -8.94 -8.87
C ASN A 112 -16.67 -7.84 -9.90
N VAL A 113 -15.69 -7.06 -10.37
CA VAL A 113 -15.93 -5.87 -11.18
C VAL A 113 -15.61 -6.11 -12.67
N VAL A 114 -14.52 -6.81 -12.98
CA VAL A 114 -13.98 -6.89 -14.35
C VAL A 114 -14.49 -8.12 -15.11
N GLN A 115 -14.84 -9.22 -14.42
CA GLN A 115 -15.33 -10.44 -15.10
C GLN A 115 -16.64 -10.27 -15.88
N ASN A 116 -17.39 -9.18 -15.66
CA ASN A 116 -18.57 -8.85 -16.46
C ASN A 116 -18.23 -8.26 -17.85
N ILE A 117 -16.95 -7.98 -18.13
CA ILE A 117 -16.50 -7.38 -19.39
C ILE A 117 -15.99 -8.50 -20.32
N LYS A 118 -16.68 -8.72 -21.44
CA LYS A 118 -16.27 -9.70 -22.47
C LYS A 118 -14.85 -9.37 -22.97
N GLY A 119 -13.91 -10.27 -22.70
CA GLY A 119 -12.55 -10.23 -23.25
C GLY A 119 -11.43 -9.95 -22.24
N ALA A 120 -11.73 -9.60 -20.99
CA ALA A 120 -10.70 -9.44 -19.96
C ALA A 120 -10.26 -10.82 -19.42
N GLN A 121 -9.01 -11.21 -19.68
CA GLN A 121 -8.43 -12.45 -19.16
C GLN A 121 -7.55 -12.15 -17.94
N TYR A 122 -7.55 -13.05 -16.94
CA TYR A 122 -6.69 -12.92 -15.76
C TYR A 122 -5.19 -12.85 -16.09
N SER A 123 -4.78 -13.46 -17.22
CA SER A 123 -3.41 -13.44 -17.72
C SER A 123 -2.87 -12.04 -17.94
N ASP A 124 -3.75 -11.10 -18.31
CA ASP A 124 -3.35 -9.74 -18.67
C ASP A 124 -2.93 -8.92 -17.43
N TYR A 125 -3.36 -9.35 -16.24
CA TYR A 125 -3.08 -8.67 -14.97
C TYR A 125 -1.97 -9.33 -14.15
N VAL A 126 -1.41 -10.47 -14.58
CA VAL A 126 -0.45 -11.24 -13.76
C VAL A 126 0.81 -10.43 -13.43
N ILE A 127 1.34 -9.69 -14.40
CA ILE A 127 2.54 -8.86 -14.21
C ILE A 127 2.23 -7.72 -13.24
N GLU A 128 1.09 -7.03 -13.39
CA GLU A 128 0.67 -5.95 -12.51
C GLU A 128 0.45 -6.43 -11.07
N LEU A 129 -0.19 -7.59 -10.91
CA LEU A 129 -0.41 -8.22 -9.60
C LEU A 129 0.90 -8.61 -8.93
N LEU A 130 1.89 -9.08 -9.70
CA LEU A 130 3.21 -9.42 -9.18
C LEU A 130 4.00 -8.17 -8.76
N ILE A 131 3.97 -7.10 -9.56
CA ILE A 131 4.57 -5.82 -9.22
C ILE A 131 3.93 -5.26 -7.94
N LEU A 132 2.59 -5.30 -7.86
CA LEU A 132 1.83 -4.84 -6.70
C LEU A 132 2.17 -5.66 -5.45
N PHE A 133 2.28 -6.99 -5.58
CA PHE A 133 2.67 -7.88 -4.49
C PHE A 133 4.04 -7.48 -3.93
N VAL A 134 5.04 -7.32 -4.81
CA VAL A 134 6.41 -6.97 -4.42
C VAL A 134 6.46 -5.56 -3.80
N ALA A 135 5.76 -4.58 -4.39
CA ALA A 135 5.72 -3.22 -3.87
C ALA A 135 5.05 -3.17 -2.48
N SER A 136 3.96 -3.90 -2.29
CA SER A 136 3.27 -4.03 -1.00
C SER A 136 4.14 -4.74 0.04
N MET A 137 4.85 -5.80 -0.37
CA MET A 137 5.77 -6.52 0.51
C MET A 137 6.93 -5.61 0.95
N ALA A 138 7.55 -4.88 0.02
CA ALA A 138 8.66 -3.97 0.33
C ALA A 138 8.22 -2.84 1.29
N THR A 139 7.06 -2.23 1.04
CA THR A 139 6.52 -1.17 1.90
C THR A 139 6.14 -1.69 3.28
N CYS A 140 5.44 -2.83 3.37
CA CYS A 140 5.11 -3.45 4.65
C CYS A 140 6.37 -3.88 5.42
N TRP A 141 7.42 -4.32 4.74
CA TRP A 141 8.71 -4.66 5.35
C TRP A 141 9.39 -3.42 5.93
N LEU A 142 9.45 -2.31 5.17
CA LEU A 142 10.00 -1.04 5.64
C LEU A 142 9.22 -0.53 6.86
N THR A 143 7.89 -0.54 6.78
CA THR A 143 7.02 -0.18 7.92
C THR A 143 7.29 -1.05 9.13
N ALA A 144 7.39 -2.38 8.93
CA ALA A 144 7.71 -3.30 10.01
C ALA A 144 9.10 -3.02 10.62
N TYR A 145 10.10 -2.75 9.80
CA TYR A 145 11.46 -2.49 10.24
C TYR A 145 11.58 -1.20 11.07
N PHE A 146 10.87 -0.13 10.68
CA PHE A 146 10.95 1.16 11.37
C PHE A 146 10.01 1.27 12.57
N PHE A 147 8.81 0.68 12.51
CA PHE A 147 7.76 0.92 13.51
C PHE A 147 7.50 -0.25 14.47
N LEU A 148 7.96 -1.47 14.17
CA LEU A 148 7.87 -2.55 15.16
C LEU A 148 8.86 -2.27 16.30
N PRO A 149 8.44 -2.51 17.55
CA PRO A 149 9.27 -2.18 18.69
C PRO A 149 10.20 -3.36 19.04
N GLU A 150 11.39 -3.05 19.56
CA GLU A 150 12.40 -4.02 19.99
C GLU A 150 12.22 -4.33 21.49
N GLY A 151 12.12 -5.61 21.89
CA GLY A 151 12.17 -6.02 23.31
C GLY A 151 11.03 -6.91 23.84
N SER A 152 11.14 -7.25 25.12
CA SER A 152 10.16 -8.00 25.93
C SER A 152 9.21 -7.03 26.65
N TYR A 153 7.97 -6.94 26.17
CA TYR A 153 6.89 -6.14 26.78
C TYR A 153 6.27 -6.91 27.96
N VAL A 154 5.82 -6.17 28.98
CA VAL A 154 4.96 -6.72 30.04
C VAL A 154 3.52 -6.81 29.50
N GLU A 155 2.85 -7.93 29.77
CA GLU A 155 1.43 -8.10 29.47
C GLU A 155 0.62 -7.36 30.53
N ASP A 156 -0.10 -6.31 30.12
CA ASP A 156 -1.29 -5.84 30.83
C ASP A 156 -2.44 -6.83 30.62
#